data_AF-A0A940IL81-F1
#
_entry.id   AF-A0A940IL81-F1
#
_cell.length_a   1.000
_cell.length_b   1.000
_cell.length_c   1.000
_cell.angle_alpha   90.00
_cell.angle_beta   90.00
_cell.angle_gamma   90.00
#
_symmetry.space_group_name_H-M   'P 1'
#
loop_
_entity.id
_entity.type
_entity.pdbx_description
1 polymer ?
#
loop_
_entity_poly.entity_id
_entity_poly.type
_entity_poly.pdbx_seq_one_letter_code
_entity_poly.pdbx_strand_id
1 'polypeptide(L)'
;MKKMIAAALTGMLIMGGATGVSKAFANEDAMKSQTAVHNHHDHLFRMAEHFGIKTEGKTEDQIRKELQAKKHDMLIHIAQKQGIDTKGKTDEQIHKELLGKRHERLLEKAKRFGISVEGKNDFELQKEVREAWKKEHEQVLKGLAKKLGIQTEGKTREQIWNELKKAAETK
;
A
#
# COMPACT_ATOMS: atom_id res chain seq x y z
N MET A 1 5.20 -55.50 -17.17
CA MET A 1 4.40 -56.08 -18.26
C MET A 1 2.92 -56.03 -17.89
N LYS A 2 2.06 -55.61 -18.84
CA LYS A 2 0.60 -55.85 -18.96
C LYS A 2 -0.29 -55.24 -17.83
N LYS A 3 -1.00 -54.13 -18.06
CA LYS A 3 -2.30 -53.93 -18.74
C LYS A 3 -3.44 -54.82 -18.23
N MET A 4 -4.59 -54.17 -17.96
CA MET A 4 -6.02 -54.54 -18.18
C MET A 4 -6.89 -54.29 -16.93
N ILE A 5 -7.72 -53.23 -16.87
CA ILE A 5 -9.14 -53.06 -17.32
C ILE A 5 -10.19 -53.56 -16.31
N ALA A 6 -11.26 -52.76 -16.18
CA ALA A 6 -12.64 -53.04 -15.73
C ALA A 6 -12.98 -52.63 -14.30
N ALA A 7 -14.18 -52.13 -13.95
CA ALA A 7 -15.31 -51.52 -14.66
C ALA A 7 -16.31 -51.09 -13.55
N ALA A 8 -17.30 -50.30 -13.93
CA ALA A 8 -18.62 -50.17 -13.28
C ALA A 8 -18.70 -49.42 -11.93
N LEU A 9 -19.08 -48.14 -12.03
CA LEU A 9 -20.04 -47.57 -11.07
C LEU A 9 -21.23 -47.01 -11.85
N THR A 10 -22.18 -47.92 -12.07
CA THR A 10 -23.62 -47.76 -11.89
C THR A 10 -24.18 -46.34 -12.06
N GLY A 11 -24.74 -46.10 -13.25
CA GLY A 11 -25.79 -45.11 -13.42
C GLY A 11 -27.05 -45.54 -12.67
N MET A 12 -27.56 -44.68 -11.78
CA MET A 12 -28.93 -44.75 -11.32
C MET A 12 -29.73 -43.64 -12.02
N LEU A 13 -30.45 -44.11 -13.03
CA LEU A 13 -31.48 -43.41 -13.79
C LEU A 13 -32.66 -43.12 -12.85
N ILE A 14 -32.95 -41.85 -12.57
CA ILE A 14 -34.27 -41.44 -12.07
C ILE A 14 -35.04 -40.86 -13.26
N MET A 15 -35.96 -41.68 -13.78
CA MET A 15 -36.94 -41.31 -14.79
C MET A 15 -38.17 -40.70 -14.13
N GLY A 16 -38.63 -39.57 -14.68
CA GLY A 16 -39.96 -38.99 -14.52
C GLY A 16 -39.89 -37.50 -14.13
N GLY A 17 -40.23 -36.52 -14.97
CA GLY A 17 -40.73 -36.46 -16.35
C GLY A 17 -41.26 -35.04 -16.64
N ALA A 18 -40.98 -34.52 -17.85
CA ALA A 18 -41.62 -33.38 -18.55
C ALA A 18 -41.57 -31.98 -17.88
N THR A 19 -41.15 -30.86 -18.49
CA THR A 19 -40.59 -30.47 -19.80
C THR A 19 -40.02 -29.06 -19.58
N GLY A 20 -38.75 -28.82 -19.90
CA GLY A 20 -38.16 -27.48 -19.79
C GLY A 20 -36.64 -27.55 -19.87
N VAL A 21 -36.12 -27.36 -21.08
CA VAL A 21 -34.71 -27.39 -21.47
C VAL A 21 -33.78 -26.63 -20.52
N SER A 22 -32.66 -27.27 -20.22
CA SER A 22 -31.55 -26.87 -19.36
C SER A 22 -31.14 -25.40 -19.48
N LYS A 23 -31.12 -24.70 -18.34
CA LYS A 23 -30.09 -23.67 -18.06
C LYS A 23 -29.49 -23.92 -16.69
N ALA A 24 -28.55 -24.84 -16.62
CA ALA A 24 -27.55 -24.87 -15.55
C ALA A 24 -26.54 -23.73 -15.82
N PHE A 25 -26.98 -22.49 -15.59
CA PHE A 25 -26.15 -21.29 -15.60
C PHE A 25 -26.73 -20.31 -14.58
N ALA A 26 -26.46 -20.52 -13.30
CA ALA A 26 -26.65 -19.48 -12.28
C ALA A 26 -26.02 -19.90 -10.94
N ASN A 27 -24.70 -20.15 -10.87
CA ASN A 27 -24.01 -19.98 -9.57
C ASN A 27 -22.49 -19.77 -9.64
N GLU A 28 -21.99 -19.09 -10.66
CA GLU A 28 -20.61 -18.58 -10.62
C GLU A 28 -20.58 -17.11 -10.14
N ASP A 29 -21.61 -16.33 -10.51
CA ASP A 29 -21.75 -14.91 -10.12
C ASP A 29 -22.15 -14.72 -8.65
N ALA A 30 -22.95 -15.62 -8.08
CA ALA A 30 -23.33 -15.55 -6.66
C ALA A 30 -22.16 -15.93 -5.73
N MET A 31 -21.25 -16.81 -6.16
CA MET A 31 -20.03 -17.14 -5.39
C MET A 31 -18.96 -16.04 -5.49
N LYS A 32 -18.87 -15.33 -6.63
CA LYS A 32 -18.03 -14.13 -6.80
C LYS A 32 -18.56 -12.91 -6.05
N SER A 33 -19.89 -12.71 -6.00
CA SER A 33 -20.48 -11.60 -5.24
C SER A 33 -20.32 -11.80 -3.73
N GLN A 34 -20.46 -13.03 -3.24
CA GLN A 34 -20.32 -13.34 -1.81
C GLN A 34 -18.86 -13.22 -1.31
N THR A 35 -17.87 -13.54 -2.16
CA THR A 35 -16.44 -13.34 -1.85
C THR A 35 -15.98 -11.89 -2.01
N ALA A 36 -16.51 -11.14 -2.99
CA ALA A 36 -16.21 -9.71 -3.15
C ALA A 36 -16.76 -8.85 -2.00
N VAL A 37 -17.97 -9.15 -1.52
CA VAL A 37 -18.60 -8.43 -0.40
C VAL A 37 -17.86 -8.67 0.92
N HIS A 38 -17.36 -9.89 1.17
CA HIS A 38 -16.55 -10.20 2.36
C HIS A 38 -15.25 -9.38 2.41
N ASN A 39 -14.57 -9.23 1.28
CA ASN A 39 -13.32 -8.47 1.20
C ASN A 39 -13.50 -6.97 1.47
N HIS A 40 -14.64 -6.38 1.09
CA HIS A 40 -14.93 -4.97 1.36
C HIS A 40 -15.28 -4.70 2.82
N HIS A 41 -16.01 -5.62 3.46
CA HIS A 41 -16.31 -5.55 4.88
C HIS A 41 -15.01 -5.59 5.70
N ASP A 42 -14.19 -6.63 5.52
CA ASP A 42 -12.95 -6.81 6.28
C ASP A 42 -11.97 -5.65 6.09
N HIS A 43 -11.89 -5.10 4.89
CA HIS A 43 -11.02 -3.95 4.60
C HIS A 43 -11.50 -2.68 5.33
N LEU A 44 -12.81 -2.41 5.36
CA LEU A 44 -13.37 -1.25 6.05
C LEU A 44 -13.05 -1.27 7.55
N PHE A 45 -13.24 -2.42 8.19
CA PHE A 45 -13.00 -2.59 9.63
C PHE A 45 -11.51 -2.50 9.97
N ARG A 46 -10.64 -3.14 9.18
CA ARG A 46 -9.17 -3.00 9.33
C ARG A 46 -8.70 -1.56 9.18
N MET A 47 -9.26 -0.82 8.22
CA MET A 47 -8.94 0.60 8.06
C MET A 47 -9.47 1.41 9.24
N ALA A 48 -10.68 1.14 9.72
CA ALA A 48 -11.21 1.82 10.90
C ALA A 48 -10.29 1.65 12.12
N GLU A 49 -9.87 0.41 12.41
CA GLU A 49 -8.93 0.10 13.49
C GLU A 49 -7.58 0.80 13.32
N HIS A 50 -7.02 0.81 12.10
CA HIS A 50 -5.77 1.50 11.80
C HIS A 50 -5.85 3.01 12.09
N PHE A 51 -7.03 3.61 11.88
CA PHE A 51 -7.30 5.01 12.19
C PHE A 51 -7.81 5.22 13.64
N GLY A 52 -7.78 4.18 14.48
CA GLY A 52 -8.17 4.24 15.88
C GLY A 52 -9.68 4.35 16.12
N ILE A 53 -10.49 3.96 15.13
CA ILE A 53 -11.96 3.98 15.21
C ILE A 53 -12.43 2.65 15.80
N LYS A 54 -13.17 2.71 16.91
CA LYS A 54 -13.83 1.54 17.49
C LYS A 54 -14.91 1.02 16.53
N THR A 55 -14.88 -0.27 16.23
CA THR A 55 -15.79 -0.95 15.28
C THR A 55 -16.91 -1.74 15.95
N GLU A 56 -16.70 -2.18 17.20
CA GLU A 56 -17.68 -2.95 17.97
C GLU A 56 -19.01 -2.21 18.12
N GLY A 57 -20.11 -2.89 17.81
CA GLY A 57 -21.47 -2.36 17.93
C GLY A 57 -21.86 -1.28 16.91
N LYS A 58 -21.00 -0.98 15.92
CA LYS A 58 -21.28 -0.01 14.86
C LYS A 58 -21.68 -0.66 13.55
N THR A 59 -22.53 0.01 12.79
CA THR A 59 -22.84 -0.38 11.41
C THR A 59 -21.72 0.05 10.46
N GLU A 60 -21.64 -0.57 9.28
CA GLU A 60 -20.67 -0.17 8.27
C GLU A 60 -20.78 1.30 7.88
N ASP A 61 -21.99 1.84 7.80
CA ASP A 61 -22.21 3.24 7.43
C ASP A 61 -21.72 4.21 8.51
N GLN A 62 -21.87 3.85 9.78
CA GLN A 62 -21.28 4.61 10.88
C GLN A 62 -19.76 4.60 10.79
N ILE A 63 -19.17 3.42 10.56
CA ILE A 63 -17.73 3.27 10.39
C ILE A 63 -17.21 4.06 9.18
N ARG A 64 -17.91 4.01 8.03
CA ARG A 64 -17.55 4.78 6.83
C ARG A 64 -17.55 6.28 7.12
N LYS A 65 -18.58 6.80 7.78
CA LYS A 65 -18.69 8.23 8.12
C LYS A 65 -17.56 8.66 9.05
N GLU A 66 -17.30 7.90 10.11
CA GLU A 66 -16.20 8.21 11.03
C GLU A 66 -14.83 8.12 10.35
N LEU A 67 -14.64 7.12 9.47
CA LEU A 67 -13.40 6.97 8.72
C LEU A 67 -13.20 8.12 7.72
N GLN A 68 -14.26 8.58 7.06
CA GLN A 68 -14.21 9.74 6.19
C GLN A 68 -13.86 11.01 6.96
N ALA A 69 -14.49 11.24 8.12
CA ALA A 69 -14.15 12.37 8.99
C ALA A 69 -12.68 12.32 9.45
N LYS A 70 -12.19 11.15 9.89
CA LYS A 70 -10.78 10.98 10.25
C LYS A 70 -9.81 11.22 9.10
N LYS A 71 -10.15 10.78 7.88
CA LYS A 71 -9.35 11.04 6.69
C LYS A 71 -9.33 12.52 6.34
N HIS A 72 -10.47 13.20 6.44
CA HIS A 72 -10.57 14.64 6.25
C HIS A 72 -9.68 15.40 7.25
N ASP A 73 -9.82 15.10 8.56
CA ASP A 73 -8.99 15.72 9.61
C ASP A 73 -7.49 15.52 9.36
N MET A 74 -7.10 14.31 8.97
CA MET A 74 -5.71 13.99 8.64
C MET A 74 -5.23 14.76 7.40
N LEU A 75 -6.06 14.87 6.37
CA LEU A 75 -5.74 15.63 5.16
C LEU A 75 -5.51 17.10 5.49
N ILE A 76 -6.39 17.71 6.29
CA ILE A 76 -6.25 19.09 6.78
C ILE A 76 -4.96 19.23 7.59
N HIS A 77 -4.69 18.33 8.53
CA HIS A 77 -3.49 18.37 9.36
C HIS A 77 -2.21 18.29 8.52
N ILE A 78 -2.15 17.38 7.55
CA ILE A 78 -1.01 17.26 6.63
C ILE A 78 -0.86 18.55 5.83
N ALA A 79 -1.94 19.09 5.27
CA ALA A 79 -1.91 20.31 4.47
C ALA A 79 -1.37 21.50 5.26
N GLN A 80 -1.90 21.74 6.47
CA GLN A 80 -1.45 22.82 7.35
C GLN A 80 0.03 22.67 7.73
N LYS A 81 0.48 21.44 8.05
CA LYS A 81 1.89 21.16 8.33
C LYS A 81 2.81 21.46 7.13
N GLN A 82 2.26 21.41 5.92
CA GLN A 82 2.95 21.74 4.66
C GLN A 82 2.76 23.22 4.26
N GLY A 83 2.15 24.04 5.12
CA GLY A 83 1.91 25.47 4.87
C GLY A 83 0.80 25.75 3.86
N ILE A 84 -0.10 24.79 3.61
CA ILE A 84 -1.25 24.96 2.72
C ILE A 84 -2.43 25.48 3.53
N ASP A 85 -3.03 26.60 3.09
CA ASP A 85 -4.30 27.08 3.63
C ASP A 85 -5.45 26.15 3.19
N THR A 86 -6.27 25.72 4.15
CA THR A 86 -7.37 24.78 3.93
C THR A 86 -8.75 25.45 4.02
N LYS A 87 -8.83 26.73 4.42
CA LYS A 87 -10.10 27.40 4.67
C LYS A 87 -10.91 27.52 3.37
N GLY A 88 -12.13 26.96 3.39
CA GLY A 88 -13.06 27.02 2.25
C GLY A 88 -12.69 26.13 1.06
N LYS A 89 -11.69 25.24 1.21
CA LYS A 89 -11.29 24.28 0.17
C LYS A 89 -11.95 22.93 0.37
N THR A 90 -12.19 22.23 -0.74
CA THR A 90 -12.59 20.82 -0.74
C THR A 90 -11.38 19.90 -0.55
N ASP A 91 -11.63 18.66 -0.13
CA ASP A 91 -10.58 17.64 0.02
C ASP A 91 -9.79 17.43 -1.27
N GLU A 92 -10.47 17.47 -2.41
CA GLU A 92 -9.84 17.34 -3.73
C GLU A 92 -8.88 18.49 -4.03
N GLN A 93 -9.27 19.73 -3.70
CA GLN A 93 -8.43 20.90 -3.85
C GLN A 93 -7.19 20.82 -2.95
N ILE A 94 -7.39 20.44 -1.69
CA ILE A 94 -6.29 20.24 -0.73
C ILE A 94 -5.34 19.15 -1.21
N HIS A 95 -5.88 18.02 -1.69
CA HIS A 95 -5.10 16.91 -2.21
C HIS A 95 -4.25 17.34 -3.42
N LYS A 96 -4.84 18.10 -4.35
CA LYS A 96 -4.12 18.62 -5.52
C LYS A 96 -2.96 19.52 -5.12
N GLU A 97 -3.15 20.40 -4.15
CA GLU A 97 -2.07 21.27 -3.65
C GLU A 97 -0.97 20.47 -2.95
N LEU A 98 -1.32 19.44 -2.18
CA LEU A 98 -0.35 18.53 -1.59
C LEU A 98 0.47 17.77 -2.65
N LEU A 99 -0.17 17.34 -3.73
CA LEU A 99 0.53 16.72 -4.87
C LEU A 99 1.48 17.72 -5.53
N GLY A 100 1.07 18.97 -5.73
CA GLY A 100 1.93 20.05 -6.21
C GLY A 100 3.16 20.24 -5.32
N LYS A 101 2.97 20.35 -3.99
CA LYS A 101 4.09 20.44 -3.02
C LYS A 101 5.01 19.23 -3.06
N ARG A 102 4.47 18.02 -3.25
CA ARG A 102 5.26 16.79 -3.41
C ARG A 102 6.10 16.85 -4.69
N HIS A 103 5.54 17.34 -5.79
CA HIS A 103 6.23 17.51 -7.06
C HIS A 103 7.35 18.57 -6.96
N GLU A 104 7.07 19.74 -6.38
CA GLU A 104 8.09 20.79 -6.11
C GLU A 104 9.31 20.21 -5.37
N ARG A 105 9.07 19.49 -4.26
CA ARG A 105 10.14 18.82 -3.50
C ARG A 105 10.89 17.76 -4.31
N LEU A 106 10.21 17.09 -5.23
CA LEU A 106 10.84 16.09 -6.08
C LEU A 106 11.82 16.77 -7.05
N LEU A 107 11.42 17.90 -7.66
CA LEU A 107 12.28 18.72 -8.51
C LEU A 107 13.48 19.28 -7.75
N GLU A 108 13.27 19.79 -6.53
CA GLU A 108 14.37 20.27 -5.67
C GLU A 108 15.39 19.17 -5.38
N LYS A 109 14.90 17.96 -5.04
CA LYS A 109 15.79 16.81 -4.82
C LYS A 109 16.51 16.41 -6.08
N ALA A 110 15.83 16.37 -7.23
CA ALA A 110 16.46 16.08 -8.51
C ALA A 110 17.60 17.07 -8.79
N LYS A 111 17.35 18.37 -8.62
CA LYS A 111 18.36 19.42 -8.74
C LYS A 111 19.54 19.21 -7.79
N ARG A 112 19.28 18.91 -6.51
CA ARG A 112 20.32 18.61 -5.50
C ARG A 112 21.22 17.43 -5.92
N PHE A 113 20.65 16.43 -6.58
CA PHE A 113 21.37 15.26 -7.06
C PHE A 113 21.93 15.41 -8.49
N GLY A 114 21.72 16.56 -9.14
CA GLY A 114 22.15 16.77 -10.53
C GLY A 114 21.40 15.89 -11.55
N ILE A 115 20.17 15.47 -11.22
CA ILE A 115 19.34 14.62 -12.10
C ILE A 115 18.58 15.51 -13.08
N SER A 116 18.70 15.21 -14.39
CA SER A 116 17.89 15.88 -15.42
C SER A 116 16.41 15.52 -15.29
N VAL A 117 15.55 16.53 -15.42
CA VAL A 117 14.08 16.41 -15.36
C VAL A 117 13.44 16.31 -16.74
N GLU A 118 14.15 16.70 -17.80
CA GLU A 118 13.59 16.81 -19.14
C GLU A 118 13.21 15.43 -19.70
N GLY A 119 12.01 15.34 -20.27
CA GLY A 119 11.47 14.11 -20.86
C GLY A 119 11.04 13.02 -19.87
N LYS A 120 11.11 13.27 -18.54
CA LYS A 120 10.74 12.29 -17.51
C LYS A 120 9.39 12.58 -16.92
N ASN A 121 8.64 11.52 -16.62
CA ASN A 121 7.46 11.63 -15.76
C ASN A 121 7.84 11.57 -14.27
N ASP A 122 6.90 11.93 -13.39
CA ASP A 122 7.09 11.94 -11.93
C ASP A 122 7.57 10.61 -11.37
N PHE A 123 7.13 9.49 -11.95
CA PHE A 123 7.50 8.17 -11.47
C PHE A 123 8.97 7.85 -11.78
N GLU A 124 9.41 8.11 -13.01
CA GLU A 124 10.80 7.96 -13.43
C GLU A 124 11.73 8.86 -12.63
N LEU A 125 11.36 10.14 -12.51
CA LEU A 125 12.12 11.11 -11.73
C LEU A 125 12.22 10.70 -10.26
N GLN A 126 11.12 10.24 -9.67
CA GLN A 126 11.11 9.75 -8.28
C GLN A 126 12.01 8.53 -8.09
N LYS A 127 12.05 7.62 -9.06
CA LYS A 127 12.93 6.44 -9.00
C LYS A 127 14.39 6.86 -8.97
N GLU A 128 14.82 7.72 -9.88
CA GLU A 128 16.20 8.19 -9.94
C GLU A 128 16.61 8.97 -8.69
N VAL A 129 15.75 9.87 -8.21
CA VAL A 129 15.97 10.61 -6.96
C VAL A 129 16.13 9.65 -5.79
N ARG A 130 15.33 8.59 -5.73
CA ARG A 130 15.42 7.56 -4.67
C ARG A 130 16.73 6.79 -4.74
N GLU A 131 17.20 6.45 -5.94
CA GLU A 131 18.47 5.75 -6.15
C GLU A 131 19.67 6.63 -5.78
N ALA A 132 19.67 7.90 -6.20
CA ALA A 132 20.68 8.87 -5.83
C ALA A 132 20.73 9.08 -4.31
N TRP A 133 19.57 9.23 -3.67
CA TRP A 133 19.47 9.34 -2.21
C TRP A 133 20.02 8.10 -1.50
N LYS A 134 19.70 6.89 -1.97
CA LYS A 134 20.25 5.65 -1.39
C LYS A 134 21.78 5.62 -1.43
N LYS A 135 22.37 5.96 -2.58
CA LYS A 135 23.83 6.00 -2.77
C LYS A 135 24.49 7.01 -1.83
N GLU A 136 23.97 8.23 -1.76
CA GLU A 136 24.47 9.26 -0.84
C GLU A 136 24.38 8.78 0.62
N HIS A 137 23.21 8.26 1.02
CA HIS A 137 23.00 7.81 2.39
C HIS A 137 23.93 6.66 2.78
N GLU A 138 24.22 5.76 1.84
CA GLU A 138 25.19 4.68 2.04
C GLU A 138 26.61 5.23 2.25
N GLN A 139 27.03 6.22 1.46
CA GLN A 139 28.32 6.89 1.63
C GLN A 139 28.41 7.59 2.99
N VAL A 140 27.34 8.28 3.42
CA VAL A 140 27.29 8.93 4.74
C VAL A 140 27.44 7.88 5.85
N LEU A 141 26.71 6.76 5.76
CA LEU A 141 26.80 5.68 6.76
C LEU A 141 28.21 5.09 6.84
N LYS A 142 28.83 4.79 5.70
CA LYS A 142 30.22 4.29 5.64
C LYS A 142 31.22 5.31 6.21
N GLY A 143 31.01 6.60 5.92
CA GLY A 143 31.84 7.68 6.46
C GLY A 143 31.72 7.82 7.98
N LEU A 144 30.50 7.73 8.52
CA LEU A 144 30.26 7.74 9.97
C LEU A 144 30.86 6.50 10.65
N ALA A 145 30.67 5.33 10.05
CA ALA A 145 31.22 4.08 10.55
C ALA A 145 32.75 4.15 10.64
N LYS A 146 33.42 4.63 9.58
CA LYS A 146 34.87 4.86 9.57
C LYS A 146 35.32 5.80 10.70
N LYS A 147 34.60 6.90 10.94
CA LYS A 147 34.91 7.86 12.03
C LYS A 147 34.79 7.24 13.42
N LEU A 148 33.93 6.24 13.58
CA LEU A 148 33.69 5.54 14.84
C LEU A 148 34.42 4.20 14.94
N GLY A 149 35.27 3.85 13.97
CA GLY A 149 36.01 2.59 13.95
C GLY A 149 35.14 1.35 13.73
N ILE A 150 33.93 1.51 13.17
CA ILE A 150 33.00 0.42 12.89
C ILE A 150 33.33 -0.22 11.53
N GLN A 151 33.55 -1.53 11.51
CA GLN A 151 33.76 -2.29 10.28
C GLN A 151 32.48 -2.38 9.45
N THR A 152 32.55 -2.06 8.15
CA THR A 152 31.40 -2.04 7.23
C THR A 152 31.38 -3.16 6.20
N GLU A 153 32.52 -3.83 5.98
CA GLU A 153 32.65 -4.91 4.99
C GLU A 153 31.76 -6.10 5.36
N GLY A 154 31.04 -6.64 4.37
CA GLY A 154 30.11 -7.75 4.58
C GLY A 154 28.81 -7.41 5.33
N LYS A 155 28.62 -6.16 5.78
CA LYS A 155 27.42 -5.75 6.52
C LYS A 155 26.38 -5.07 5.63
N THR A 156 25.11 -5.28 5.95
CA THR A 156 23.99 -4.56 5.34
C THR A 156 23.91 -3.12 5.86
N ARG A 157 23.22 -2.25 5.11
CA ARG A 157 22.94 -0.87 5.53
C ARG A 157 22.30 -0.80 6.92
N GLU A 158 21.36 -1.70 7.21
CA GLU A 158 20.64 -1.76 8.47
C GLU A 158 21.55 -2.18 9.63
N GLN A 159 22.44 -3.14 9.41
CA GLN A 159 23.44 -3.54 10.41
C GLN A 159 24.38 -2.38 10.76
N ILE A 160 24.91 -1.69 9.75
CA ILE A 160 25.77 -0.51 9.96
C ILE A 160 25.02 0.58 10.72
N TRP A 161 23.76 0.86 10.36
CA TRP A 161 22.93 1.85 11.05
C TRP A 161 22.67 1.49 12.52
N ASN A 162 22.36 0.23 12.81
CA ASN A 162 22.11 -0.21 14.18
C ASN A 162 23.37 -0.11 15.05
N GLU A 163 24.55 -0.42 14.52
CA GLU A 163 25.82 -0.24 15.24
C GLU A 163 26.14 1.23 15.47
N LEU A 164 25.91 2.10 14.48
CA LEU A 164 26.04 3.55 14.64
C LEU A 164 25.12 4.10 15.73
N LYS A 165 23.86 3.65 15.77
CA LYS A 165 22.89 4.06 16.80
C LYS A 165 23.35 3.67 18.19
N LYS A 166 23.80 2.42 18.38
CA LYS A 166 24.36 1.94 19.66
C LYS A 166 25.58 2.75 20.08
N ALA A 167 26.50 3.02 19.16
CA ALA A 167 27.70 3.82 19.43
C ALA A 167 27.37 5.27 19.83
N ALA A 168 26.26 5.82 19.32
CA ALA A 168 25.77 7.15 19.70
C ALA A 168 25.10 7.17 21.08
N GLU A 169 24.45 6.08 21.49
CA GLU A 169 23.82 5.94 22.82
C GLU A 169 24.84 5.68 23.94
N THR A 170 26.03 5.18 23.62
CA THR A 170 27.12 4.94 24.58
C THR A 170 28.01 6.16 24.85
N LYS A 171 27.69 7.32 24.27
CA LYS A 171 28.37 8.61 24.52
C LYS A 171 27.51 9.52 25.38
#